data_AF-A0A7X9HH89-F1
#
_entry.id   AF-A0A7X9HH89-F1
#
_cell.length_a   1.000
_cell.length_b   1.000
_cell.length_c   1.000
_cell.angle_alpha   90.00
_cell.angle_beta   90.00
_cell.angle_gamma   90.00
#
_symmetry.space_group_name_H-M   'P 1'
#
loop_
_entity.id
_entity.type
_entity.pdbx_description
1 polymer ?
#
loop_
_entity_poly.entity_id
_entity_poly.type
_entity_poly.pdbx_seq_one_letter_code
_entity_poly.pdbx_strand_id
1 'polypeptide(L)'
;MAFKTLEHGYDGQMVGKKAEEYIQPMNDQQAYRDVRDMVVNEAEEIIKSTNDSDLIINIEQIIAYDEIQNMMEGTTNLINTIIEKEKAGTPVKTMVFLDKSARTGAYIFNTLWNELELVGDLSSTQKPEIRFMNIGRTDIEKHGAKASLALLKDRFRDSQFPDGGVLIVDEYVESGGSIRRALKTIEDEFEIKPDAVAQFKGLPKWYGDATLGLTGITDNELIHENDRFFDEKFERLRQLESEDALALKEVVNKHAGDFQNFYRTTFYLKYIDGEKREQLTPAKFYDMGIDNVTDKDIDIIDKIIEKCGSLNMGDGDTIEEFIQSAGGFLARPLKEDWQRDNNARYRHLLKSIIRAYVLRTNMERNSVNEIPESVTEIV
;
A
#
# COMPACT_ATOMS: atom_id res chain seq x y z
N MET A 1 16.78 -29.91 11.69
CA MET A 1 17.87 -29.12 11.10
C MET A 1 17.91 -27.79 11.81
N ALA A 2 19.02 -27.46 12.47
CA ALA A 2 19.20 -26.20 13.19
C ALA A 2 19.31 -25.06 12.17
N PHE A 3 18.41 -24.08 12.26
CA PHE A 3 18.34 -22.97 11.32
C PHE A 3 19.42 -21.95 11.67
N LYS A 4 20.32 -21.69 10.70
CA LYS A 4 21.13 -20.47 10.68
C LYS A 4 20.18 -19.29 10.77
N THR A 5 20.33 -18.52 11.83
CA THR A 5 19.84 -17.16 11.97
C THR A 5 20.02 -16.41 10.65
N LEU A 6 19.05 -15.58 10.26
CA LEU A 6 19.17 -14.57 9.21
C LEU A 6 20.18 -13.49 9.64
N GLU A 7 21.43 -13.89 9.89
CA GLU A 7 22.60 -13.07 10.23
C GLU A 7 23.40 -12.69 8.97
N HIS A 8 22.81 -12.81 7.79
CA HIS A 8 23.43 -12.33 6.55
C HIS A 8 22.62 -11.16 6.02
N GLY A 9 23.11 -9.95 6.28
CA GLY A 9 22.79 -8.80 5.43
C GLY A 9 22.44 -7.49 6.10
N TYR A 10 22.92 -7.18 7.32
CA TYR A 10 23.02 -5.78 7.74
C TYR A 10 24.22 -5.62 8.70
N ASP A 11 25.41 -5.90 8.18
CA ASP A 11 26.62 -5.36 8.78
C ASP A 11 26.81 -3.97 8.16
N GLY A 12 26.59 -2.92 8.96
CA GLY A 12 26.57 -1.51 8.54
C GLY A 12 27.92 -0.97 8.06
N GLN A 13 28.76 -1.79 7.46
CA GLN A 13 29.98 -1.37 6.80
C GLN A 13 29.64 -1.04 5.34
N MET A 14 29.31 0.23 5.10
CA MET A 14 29.39 0.81 3.77
C MET A 14 30.81 0.57 3.22
N VAL A 15 30.95 -0.39 2.32
CA VAL A 15 32.22 -0.73 1.68
C VAL A 15 32.65 0.48 0.86
N GLY A 16 33.83 1.02 1.17
CA GLY A 16 34.32 2.32 0.70
C GLY A 16 34.34 2.48 -0.83
N LYS A 17 33.24 3.00 -1.37
CA LYS A 17 33.14 3.68 -2.65
C LYS A 17 32.55 5.07 -2.40
N LYS A 18 32.97 6.06 -3.20
CA LYS A 18 32.79 7.51 -2.97
C LYS A 18 31.43 7.84 -2.34
N ALA A 19 31.45 8.39 -1.13
CA ALA A 19 30.27 8.81 -0.36
C ALA A 19 29.43 9.90 -1.06
N GLU A 20 29.94 10.48 -2.15
CA GLU A 20 29.32 11.55 -2.94
C GLU A 20 28.07 11.11 -3.70
N GLU A 21 27.84 9.80 -3.89
CA GLU A 21 26.75 9.30 -4.71
C GLU A 21 25.59 8.66 -3.91
N TYR A 22 25.56 8.86 -2.60
CA TYR A 22 24.51 8.39 -1.69
C TYR A 22 23.87 9.57 -0.97
N ILE A 23 22.57 9.46 -0.68
CA ILE A 23 21.90 10.44 0.16
C ILE A 23 22.35 10.17 1.59
N GLN A 24 23.22 11.03 2.12
CA GLN A 24 23.64 10.94 3.50
C GLN A 24 22.48 11.39 4.40
N PRO A 25 21.99 10.55 5.34
CA PRO A 25 21.12 11.02 6.39
C PRO A 25 21.80 12.14 7.18
N MET A 26 21.01 13.00 7.83
CA MET A 26 21.57 13.96 8.78
C MET A 26 22.19 13.19 9.96
N ASN A 27 23.44 13.49 10.28
CA ASN A 27 24.15 12.81 11.37
C ASN A 27 24.03 13.54 12.71
N ASP A 28 23.39 14.72 12.72
CA ASP A 28 23.27 15.59 13.89
C ASP A 28 21.82 15.64 14.39
N GLN A 29 21.63 15.36 15.68
CA GLN A 29 20.36 15.55 16.36
C GLN A 29 19.84 16.99 16.23
N GLN A 30 20.73 17.98 16.16
CA GLN A 30 20.33 19.37 15.98
C GLN A 30 19.65 19.59 14.63
N ALA A 31 20.09 18.94 13.55
CA ALA A 31 19.47 19.09 12.24
C ALA A 31 18.02 18.61 12.23
N TYR A 32 17.70 17.51 12.93
CA TYR A 32 16.32 17.04 13.10
C TYR A 32 15.47 17.96 13.98
N ARG A 33 16.08 18.63 14.98
CA ARG A 33 15.40 19.69 15.75
C ARG A 33 15.09 20.90 14.89
N ASP A 34 16.00 21.30 14.02
CA ASP A 34 15.78 22.40 13.08
C ASP A 34 14.60 22.07 12.14
N VAL A 35 14.54 20.84 11.62
CA VAL A 35 13.41 20.36 10.80
C VAL A 35 12.09 20.45 11.57
N ARG A 36 12.07 20.00 12.85
CA ARG A 36 10.89 20.15 13.72
C ARG A 36 10.49 21.62 13.87
N ASP A 37 11.45 22.49 14.17
CA ASP A 37 11.18 23.91 14.42
C ASP A 37 10.67 24.63 13.16
N MET A 38 11.04 24.16 11.97
CA MET A 38 10.52 24.65 10.69
C MET A 38 9.04 24.29 10.46
N VAL A 39 8.53 23.21 11.05
CA VAL A 39 7.15 22.73 10.84
C VAL A 39 6.23 22.89 12.04
N VAL A 40 6.77 23.29 13.20
CA VAL A 40 6.01 23.34 14.46
C VAL A 40 4.79 24.27 14.38
N ASN A 41 4.90 25.41 13.69
CA ASN A 41 3.80 26.35 13.53
C ASN A 41 2.64 25.73 12.73
N GLU A 42 2.95 24.97 11.68
CA GLU A 42 1.95 24.26 10.87
C GLU A 42 1.26 23.17 11.70
N ALA A 43 2.03 22.40 12.48
CA ALA A 43 1.47 21.42 13.39
C ALA A 43 0.54 22.06 14.44
N GLU A 44 0.92 23.21 15.01
CA GLU A 44 0.07 23.95 15.93
C GLU A 44 -1.22 24.45 15.29
N GLU A 45 -1.17 24.90 14.03
CA GLU A 45 -2.37 25.31 13.28
C GLU A 45 -3.33 24.13 13.05
N ILE A 46 -2.80 22.96 12.72
CA ILE A 46 -3.61 21.73 12.60
C ILE A 46 -4.24 21.37 13.95
N ILE A 47 -3.47 21.40 15.05
CA ILE A 47 -3.96 21.13 16.41
C ILE A 47 -5.08 22.11 16.81
N LYS A 48 -4.89 23.42 16.57
CA LYS A 48 -5.89 24.46 16.88
C LYS A 48 -7.18 24.32 16.05
N SER A 49 -7.10 23.68 14.90
CA SER A 49 -8.23 23.51 13.96
C SER A 49 -8.96 22.17 14.09
N THR A 50 -8.61 21.33 15.07
CA THR A 50 -9.29 20.06 15.34
C THR A 50 -9.74 19.98 16.79
N ASN A 51 -10.79 19.19 17.05
CA ASN A 51 -11.21 18.79 18.39
C ASN A 51 -10.95 17.29 18.65
N ASP A 52 -10.31 16.60 17.70
CA ASP A 52 -9.99 15.17 17.78
C ASP A 52 -8.71 14.99 18.61
N SER A 53 -8.86 14.47 19.84
CA SER A 53 -7.74 14.27 20.76
C SER A 53 -6.71 13.29 20.24
N ASP A 54 -7.15 12.27 19.50
CA ASP A 54 -6.27 11.22 19.00
C ASP A 54 -5.45 11.74 17.81
N LEU A 55 -6.06 12.57 16.94
CA LEU A 55 -5.30 13.29 15.92
C LEU A 55 -4.25 14.21 16.55
N ILE A 56 -4.57 14.93 17.63
CA ILE A 56 -3.63 15.81 18.34
C ILE A 56 -2.44 15.01 18.86
N ILE A 57 -2.69 13.89 19.55
CA ILE A 57 -1.63 13.01 20.07
C ILE A 57 -0.73 12.51 18.93
N ASN A 58 -1.32 12.10 17.81
CA ASN A 58 -0.55 11.65 16.65
C ASN A 58 0.30 12.77 16.05
N ILE A 59 -0.22 13.99 15.92
CA ILE A 59 0.56 15.13 15.43
C ILE A 59 1.75 15.40 16.35
N GLU A 60 1.53 15.43 17.66
CA GLU A 60 2.60 15.65 18.65
C GLU A 60 3.68 14.57 18.57
N GLN A 61 3.29 13.32 18.34
CA GLN A 61 4.23 12.22 18.13
C GLN A 61 5.01 12.37 16.82
N ILE A 62 4.35 12.67 15.70
CA ILE A 62 5.01 12.82 14.39
C ILE A 62 6.09 13.90 14.41
N ILE A 63 5.84 15.02 15.09
CA ILE A 63 6.79 16.14 15.15
C ILE A 63 7.87 15.94 16.22
N ALA A 64 7.83 14.85 16.99
CA ALA A 64 8.91 14.52 17.91
C ALA A 64 10.18 14.23 17.12
N TYR A 65 11.31 14.80 17.55
CA TYR A 65 12.55 14.76 16.77
C TYR A 65 13.04 13.32 16.51
N ASP A 66 12.83 12.41 17.47
CA ASP A 66 13.18 10.99 17.36
C ASP A 66 12.34 10.27 16.30
N GLU A 67 11.06 10.65 16.19
CA GLU A 67 10.15 10.12 15.17
C GLU A 67 10.49 10.67 13.77
N ILE A 68 10.82 11.97 13.66
CA ILE A 68 11.31 12.56 12.41
C ILE A 68 12.61 11.86 11.98
N GLN A 69 13.55 11.66 12.91
CA GLN A 69 14.81 10.99 12.64
C GLN A 69 14.57 9.55 12.15
N ASN A 70 13.80 8.75 12.89
CA ASN A 70 13.49 7.36 12.51
C ASN A 70 12.84 7.29 11.11
N MET A 71 11.88 8.18 10.85
CA MET A 71 11.17 8.24 9.57
C MET A 71 12.10 8.60 8.40
N MET A 72 12.93 9.65 8.57
CA MET A 72 13.81 10.14 7.52
C MET A 72 14.99 9.21 7.28
N GLU A 73 15.67 8.73 8.32
CA GLU A 73 16.76 7.75 8.17
C GLU A 73 16.26 6.47 7.49
N GLY A 74 15.14 5.93 7.95
CA GLY A 74 14.57 4.72 7.39
C GLY A 74 14.24 4.86 5.90
N THR A 75 13.57 5.96 5.55
CA THR A 75 13.19 6.22 4.16
C THR A 75 14.41 6.54 3.27
N THR A 76 15.39 7.27 3.79
CA THR A 76 16.66 7.53 3.08
C THR A 76 17.43 6.22 2.84
N ASN A 77 17.49 5.32 3.82
CA ASN A 77 18.13 4.02 3.66
C ASN A 77 17.42 3.15 2.61
N LEU A 78 16.09 3.20 2.56
CA LEU A 78 15.31 2.55 1.51
C LEU A 78 15.65 3.10 0.11
N ILE A 79 15.76 4.41 -0.04
CA ILE A 79 16.17 5.05 -1.31
C ILE A 79 17.61 4.65 -1.66
N ASN A 80 18.54 4.69 -0.70
CA ASN A 80 19.93 4.28 -0.94
C ASN A 80 20.02 2.81 -1.36
N THR A 81 19.19 1.92 -0.80
CA THR A 81 19.12 0.51 -1.23
C THR A 81 18.74 0.39 -2.71
N ILE A 82 17.84 1.24 -3.21
CA ILE A 82 17.45 1.25 -4.64
C ILE A 82 18.62 1.73 -5.50
N ILE A 83 19.30 2.81 -5.09
CA ILE A 83 20.48 3.36 -5.77
C ILE A 83 21.60 2.31 -5.83
N GLU A 84 21.89 1.63 -4.71
CA GLU A 84 22.90 0.56 -4.64
C GLU A 84 22.62 -0.55 -5.63
N LYS A 85 21.36 -0.98 -5.70
CA LYS A 85 20.92 -2.04 -6.60
C LYS A 85 20.99 -1.66 -8.07
N GLU A 86 20.63 -0.44 -8.41
CA GLU A 86 20.79 0.07 -9.77
C GLU A 86 22.27 0.10 -10.18
N LYS A 87 23.15 0.60 -9.30
CA LYS A 87 24.61 0.60 -9.55
C LYS A 87 25.21 -0.80 -9.62
N ALA A 88 24.65 -1.76 -8.89
CA ALA A 88 25.05 -3.17 -8.95
C ALA A 88 24.57 -3.88 -10.23
N GLY A 89 23.80 -3.22 -11.09
CA GLY A 89 23.23 -3.81 -12.31
C GLY A 89 21.98 -4.66 -12.06
N THR A 90 21.36 -4.53 -10.88
CA THR A 90 20.12 -5.23 -10.48
C THR A 90 19.04 -4.22 -10.07
N PRO A 91 18.62 -3.31 -10.97
CA PRO A 91 17.74 -2.19 -10.62
C PRO A 91 16.40 -2.66 -10.05
N VAL A 92 15.92 -1.96 -9.02
CA VAL A 92 14.57 -2.19 -8.46
C VAL A 92 13.54 -1.53 -9.38
N LYS A 93 12.76 -2.34 -10.10
CA LYS A 93 11.70 -1.88 -10.99
C LYS A 93 10.37 -1.73 -10.26
N THR A 94 10.12 -2.57 -9.25
CA THR A 94 8.87 -2.59 -8.49
C THR A 94 9.14 -2.71 -7.00
N MET A 95 8.45 -1.89 -6.22
CA MET A 95 8.40 -1.99 -4.77
C MET A 95 7.03 -2.48 -4.32
N VAL A 96 6.99 -3.52 -3.50
CA VAL A 96 5.76 -4.11 -2.98
C VAL A 96 5.69 -3.83 -1.48
N PHE A 97 4.88 -2.86 -1.09
CA PHE A 97 4.63 -2.54 0.31
C PHE A 97 3.62 -3.53 0.91
N LEU A 98 3.96 -4.11 2.07
CA LEU A 98 3.14 -5.10 2.75
C LEU A 98 2.10 -4.45 3.65
N ASP A 99 0.86 -4.94 3.62
CA ASP A 99 -0.21 -4.50 4.52
C ASP A 99 -0.67 -3.04 4.30
N LYS A 100 -1.70 -2.64 5.03
CA LYS A 100 -2.37 -1.33 5.03
C LYS A 100 -1.56 -0.29 5.77
N SER A 101 -0.91 -0.71 6.85
CA SER A 101 0.01 0.10 7.64
C SER A 101 1.09 0.71 6.75
N ALA A 102 1.70 -0.07 5.86
CA ALA A 102 2.81 0.38 5.02
C ALA A 102 2.41 1.42 3.94
N ARG A 103 1.12 1.76 3.78
CA ARG A 103 0.69 2.84 2.86
C ARG A 103 1.22 4.20 3.26
N THR A 104 1.34 4.46 4.56
CA THR A 104 1.94 5.70 5.04
C THR A 104 3.43 5.71 4.70
N GLY A 105 4.10 4.57 4.82
CA GLY A 105 5.50 4.37 4.43
C GLY A 105 5.73 4.63 2.94
N ALA A 106 4.86 4.09 2.08
CA ALA A 106 4.86 4.35 0.64
C ALA A 106 4.63 5.83 0.31
N TYR A 107 3.74 6.51 1.04
CA TYR A 107 3.50 7.95 0.89
C TYR A 107 4.76 8.77 1.23
N ILE A 108 5.41 8.45 2.36
CA ILE A 108 6.65 9.10 2.81
C ILE A 108 7.77 8.87 1.79
N PHE A 109 7.96 7.62 1.34
CA PHE A 109 8.92 7.26 0.29
C PHE A 109 8.69 8.07 -0.99
N ASN A 110 7.46 8.05 -1.51
CA ASN A 110 7.13 8.75 -2.75
C ASN A 110 7.33 10.27 -2.63
N THR A 111 7.02 10.83 -1.47
CA THR A 111 7.17 12.27 -1.22
C THR A 111 8.65 12.65 -1.12
N LEU A 112 9.45 11.90 -0.35
CA LEU A 112 10.89 12.15 -0.24
C LEU A 112 11.59 11.95 -1.59
N TRP A 113 11.25 10.91 -2.34
CA TRP A 113 11.78 10.70 -3.69
C TRP A 113 11.55 11.92 -4.59
N ASN A 114 10.31 12.42 -4.65
CA ASN A 114 9.98 13.54 -5.52
C ASN A 114 10.72 14.82 -5.08
N GLU A 115 10.84 15.09 -3.79
CA GLU A 115 11.57 16.27 -3.29
C GLU A 115 13.08 16.17 -3.58
N LEU A 116 13.67 14.96 -3.53
CA LEU A 116 15.06 14.71 -3.92
C LEU A 116 15.27 14.84 -5.44
N GLU A 117 14.34 14.33 -6.25
CA GLU A 117 14.35 14.49 -7.71
C GLU A 117 14.28 15.97 -8.10
N LEU A 118 13.45 16.77 -7.42
CA LEU A 118 13.32 18.21 -7.65
C LEU A 118 14.63 18.98 -7.41
N VAL A 119 15.46 18.54 -6.45
CA VAL A 119 16.76 19.16 -6.14
C VAL A 119 17.92 18.54 -6.92
N GLY A 120 17.64 17.57 -7.79
CA GLY A 120 18.62 16.94 -8.69
C GLY A 120 19.36 15.73 -8.12
N ASP A 121 19.07 15.32 -6.88
CA ASP A 121 19.77 14.24 -6.17
C ASP A 121 19.50 12.84 -6.77
N LEU A 122 18.43 12.69 -7.56
CA LEU A 122 18.00 11.40 -8.15
C LEU A 122 17.97 11.41 -9.69
N SER A 123 18.69 12.34 -10.33
CA SER A 123 18.63 12.55 -11.79
C SER A 123 18.99 11.34 -12.67
N SER A 124 19.71 10.35 -12.12
CA SER A 124 20.15 9.15 -12.84
C SER A 124 19.47 7.85 -12.38
N THR A 125 18.63 7.90 -11.35
CA THR A 125 18.01 6.72 -10.74
C THR A 125 16.53 6.70 -11.04
N GLN A 126 16.02 5.61 -11.60
CA GLN A 126 14.60 5.50 -11.92
C GLN A 126 13.78 5.17 -10.68
N LYS A 127 12.66 5.88 -10.46
CA LYS A 127 11.72 5.55 -9.39
C LYS A 127 11.08 4.19 -9.62
N PRO A 128 11.12 3.26 -8.65
CA PRO A 128 10.38 2.02 -8.76
C PRO A 128 8.88 2.26 -8.77
N GLU A 129 8.18 1.40 -9.47
CA GLU A 129 6.72 1.38 -9.43
C GLU A 129 6.24 0.85 -8.07
N ILE A 130 5.37 1.60 -7.38
CA ILE A 130 4.83 1.22 -6.07
C ILE A 130 3.60 0.33 -6.25
N ARG A 131 3.58 -0.77 -5.49
CA ARG A 131 2.50 -1.72 -5.37
C ARG A 131 2.26 -2.07 -3.91
N PHE A 132 1.11 -2.65 -3.64
CA PHE A 132 0.74 -3.12 -2.30
C PHE A 132 0.40 -4.59 -2.35
N MET A 133 0.68 -5.29 -1.25
CA MET A 133 0.29 -6.67 -1.07
C MET A 133 -0.15 -6.90 0.37
N ASN A 134 -1.40 -7.29 0.55
CA ASN A 134 -1.99 -7.54 1.84
C ASN A 134 -1.68 -8.98 2.25
N ILE A 135 -0.72 -9.13 3.17
CA ILE A 135 -0.32 -10.40 3.80
C ILE A 135 -0.30 -10.20 5.31
N GLY A 136 -1.38 -10.60 5.96
CA GLY A 136 -1.54 -10.67 7.41
C GLY A 136 -1.00 -11.96 8.04
N ARG A 137 -1.17 -12.07 9.37
CA ARG A 137 -0.67 -13.19 10.19
C ARG A 137 -1.43 -14.51 9.95
N THR A 138 -2.69 -14.45 9.54
CA THR A 138 -3.56 -15.60 9.22
C THR A 138 -3.57 -15.96 7.73
N ASP A 139 -2.81 -15.24 6.91
CA ASP A 139 -3.00 -15.20 5.45
C ASP A 139 -2.28 -16.31 4.66
N ILE A 140 -1.72 -17.32 5.34
CA ILE A 140 -1.11 -18.48 4.67
C ILE A 140 -2.15 -19.17 3.75
N GLU A 141 -3.43 -19.15 4.14
CA GLU A 141 -4.52 -19.71 3.34
C GLU A 141 -5.07 -18.73 2.29
N LYS A 142 -4.94 -17.40 2.52
CA LYS A 142 -5.47 -16.38 1.59
C LYS A 142 -4.82 -16.44 0.22
N HIS A 143 -3.51 -16.67 0.19
CA HIS A 143 -2.71 -16.75 -1.05
C HIS A 143 -2.36 -18.19 -1.44
N GLY A 144 -2.94 -19.20 -0.79
CA GLY A 144 -2.83 -20.60 -1.22
C GLY A 144 -3.91 -21.01 -2.23
N ALA A 145 -4.98 -20.21 -2.36
CA ALA A 145 -6.13 -20.52 -3.18
C ALA A 145 -5.97 -20.05 -4.63
N LYS A 146 -6.30 -20.91 -5.61
CA LYS A 146 -6.16 -20.61 -7.04
C LYS A 146 -6.87 -19.34 -7.50
N ALA A 147 -8.06 -19.05 -6.93
CA ALA A 147 -8.81 -17.84 -7.25
C ALA A 147 -8.05 -16.58 -6.80
N SER A 148 -7.59 -16.54 -5.55
CA SER A 148 -6.80 -15.44 -5.01
C SER A 148 -5.52 -15.21 -5.81
N LEU A 149 -4.80 -16.30 -6.12
CA LEU A 149 -3.57 -16.26 -6.90
C LEU A 149 -3.80 -15.72 -8.32
N ALA A 150 -4.90 -16.11 -8.97
CA ALA A 150 -5.27 -15.55 -10.27
C ALA A 150 -5.55 -14.05 -10.21
N LEU A 151 -6.26 -13.60 -9.18
CA LEU A 151 -6.54 -12.18 -8.96
C LEU A 151 -5.26 -11.37 -8.65
N LEU A 152 -4.32 -11.98 -7.91
CA LEU A 152 -2.99 -11.43 -7.66
C LEU A 152 -2.18 -11.30 -8.95
N LYS A 153 -2.12 -12.37 -9.76
CA LYS A 153 -1.43 -12.40 -11.07
C LYS A 153 -1.99 -11.39 -12.08
N ASP A 154 -3.31 -11.22 -12.13
CA ASP A 154 -3.89 -10.22 -13.03
C ASP A 154 -3.50 -8.78 -12.62
N ARG A 155 -3.24 -8.55 -11.32
CA ARG A 155 -2.80 -7.24 -10.80
C ARG A 155 -1.32 -7.00 -11.00
N PHE A 156 -0.50 -8.01 -10.77
CA PHE A 156 0.93 -7.98 -11.01
C PHE A 156 1.23 -8.65 -12.36
N ARG A 157 1.25 -7.87 -13.44
CA ARG A 157 1.50 -8.43 -14.77
C ARG A 157 2.91 -9.01 -14.82
N ASP A 158 3.11 -10.16 -15.45
CA ASP A 158 4.45 -10.76 -15.64
C ASP A 158 5.46 -9.77 -16.27
N SER A 159 4.96 -8.89 -17.15
CA SER A 159 5.75 -7.81 -17.77
C SER A 159 6.26 -6.75 -16.79
N GLN A 160 5.77 -6.74 -15.55
CA GLN A 160 6.22 -5.85 -14.47
C GLN A 160 7.36 -6.46 -13.65
N PHE A 161 7.64 -7.75 -13.84
CA PHE A 161 8.75 -8.44 -13.20
C PHE A 161 9.81 -9.03 -14.15
N PRO A 162 10.15 -8.39 -15.28
CA PRO A 162 11.20 -8.91 -16.15
C PRO A 162 12.52 -8.79 -15.40
N ASP A 163 13.16 -9.94 -15.14
CA ASP A 163 14.52 -10.06 -14.60
C ASP A 163 14.70 -9.68 -13.11
N GLY A 164 13.66 -9.83 -12.27
CA GLY A 164 13.87 -9.92 -10.82
C GLY A 164 14.08 -8.62 -10.04
N GLY A 165 13.71 -7.45 -10.60
CA GLY A 165 13.82 -6.16 -9.93
C GLY A 165 12.72 -5.85 -8.90
N VAL A 166 12.43 -6.77 -7.98
CA VAL A 166 11.37 -6.60 -6.97
C VAL A 166 11.94 -6.43 -5.58
N LEU A 167 11.51 -5.38 -4.90
CA LEU A 167 11.82 -5.12 -3.50
C LEU A 167 10.54 -5.13 -2.66
N ILE A 168 10.43 -6.11 -1.78
CA ILE A 168 9.36 -6.17 -0.78
C ILE A 168 9.72 -5.23 0.37
N VAL A 169 8.77 -4.39 0.76
CA VAL A 169 8.96 -3.40 1.82
C VAL A 169 7.92 -3.61 2.90
N ASP A 170 8.38 -3.82 4.12
CA ASP A 170 7.54 -3.82 5.32
C ASP A 170 7.85 -2.55 6.14
N GLU A 171 6.97 -2.14 7.05
CA GLU A 171 7.28 -0.98 7.89
C GLU A 171 8.40 -1.28 8.89
N TYR A 172 8.39 -2.47 9.48
CA TYR A 172 9.35 -2.91 10.49
C TYR A 172 9.42 -4.44 10.56
N VAL A 173 10.58 -5.00 10.92
CA VAL A 173 10.75 -6.44 11.12
C VAL A 173 10.73 -6.78 12.61
N GLU A 174 9.57 -7.20 13.12
CA GLU A 174 9.50 -7.83 14.45
C GLU A 174 9.88 -9.32 14.35
N SER A 175 9.11 -10.11 13.60
CA SER A 175 9.33 -11.55 13.39
C SER A 175 9.69 -11.94 11.95
N GLY A 176 9.56 -10.98 11.01
CA GLY A 176 9.72 -11.20 9.57
C GLY A 176 8.74 -12.21 8.96
N GLY A 177 7.62 -12.50 9.64
CA GLY A 177 6.62 -13.45 9.15
C GLY A 177 5.95 -12.98 7.86
N SER A 178 5.52 -11.72 7.80
CA SER A 178 4.85 -11.12 6.64
C SER A 178 5.78 -11.05 5.43
N ILE A 179 7.01 -10.55 5.61
CA ILE A 179 8.06 -10.57 4.60
C ILE A 179 8.30 -11.99 4.04
N ARG A 180 8.51 -13.00 4.90
CA ARG A 180 8.77 -14.37 4.44
C ARG A 180 7.62 -14.95 3.62
N ARG A 181 6.38 -14.66 4.01
CA ARG A 181 5.19 -15.07 3.25
C ARG A 181 5.14 -14.37 1.90
N ALA A 182 5.40 -13.06 1.87
CA ALA A 182 5.39 -12.28 0.64
C ALA A 182 6.48 -12.73 -0.34
N LEU A 183 7.71 -12.94 0.15
CA LEU A 183 8.81 -13.52 -0.63
C LEU A 183 8.37 -14.84 -1.25
N LYS A 184 7.89 -15.78 -0.43
CA LYS A 184 7.45 -17.10 -0.89
C LYS A 184 6.33 -17.02 -1.93
N THR A 185 5.30 -16.20 -1.69
CA THR A 185 4.19 -16.05 -2.64
C THR A 185 4.67 -15.48 -3.97
N ILE A 186 5.53 -14.46 -3.96
CA ILE A 186 6.06 -13.89 -5.20
C ILE A 186 7.01 -14.87 -5.93
N GLU A 187 7.85 -15.59 -5.19
CA GLU A 187 8.73 -16.64 -5.74
C GLU A 187 7.95 -17.77 -6.41
N ASP A 188 6.95 -18.31 -5.71
CA ASP A 188 6.15 -19.44 -6.20
C ASP A 188 5.30 -19.03 -7.42
N GLU A 189 4.81 -17.79 -7.47
CA GLU A 189 3.85 -17.36 -8.50
C GLU A 189 4.48 -16.76 -9.75
N PHE A 190 5.60 -16.05 -9.62
CA PHE A 190 6.23 -15.28 -10.70
C PHE A 190 7.63 -15.80 -11.07
N GLU A 191 8.11 -16.87 -10.44
CA GLU A 191 9.43 -17.49 -10.70
C GLU A 191 10.62 -16.51 -10.57
N ILE A 192 10.46 -15.45 -9.79
CA ILE A 192 11.50 -14.45 -9.50
C ILE A 192 11.97 -14.55 -8.05
N LYS A 193 13.16 -14.07 -7.74
CA LYS A 193 13.67 -13.96 -6.37
C LYS A 193 13.63 -12.50 -5.92
N PRO A 194 12.53 -12.05 -5.30
CA PRO A 194 12.46 -10.72 -4.72
C PRO A 194 13.45 -10.58 -3.56
N ASP A 195 13.92 -9.36 -3.36
CA ASP A 195 14.58 -8.99 -2.12
C ASP A 195 13.58 -8.36 -1.16
N ALA A 196 13.96 -8.21 0.11
CA ALA A 196 13.12 -7.56 1.10
C ALA A 196 13.91 -6.61 2.01
N VAL A 197 13.24 -5.58 2.49
CA VAL A 197 13.79 -4.60 3.44
C VAL A 197 12.67 -4.07 4.34
N ALA A 198 13.00 -3.69 5.57
CA ALA A 198 12.10 -2.87 6.38
C ALA A 198 12.43 -1.39 6.18
N GLN A 199 11.39 -0.57 6.04
CA GLN A 199 11.58 0.87 5.90
C GLN A 199 12.11 1.50 7.18
N PHE A 200 11.59 1.15 8.36
CA PHE A 200 11.98 1.76 9.62
C PHE A 200 12.79 0.82 10.51
N LYS A 201 13.69 1.39 11.32
CA LYS A 201 14.46 0.66 12.33
C LYS A 201 13.59 0.20 13.51
N GLY A 202 12.53 0.95 13.78
CA GLY A 202 11.48 0.64 14.74
C GLY A 202 10.16 1.20 14.23
N LEU A 203 9.05 0.58 14.58
CA LEU A 203 7.72 1.07 14.22
C LEU A 203 7.52 2.48 14.82
N PRO A 204 7.25 3.52 14.01
CA PRO A 204 6.98 4.86 14.53
C PRO A 204 5.79 4.84 15.49
N LYS A 205 5.81 5.65 16.56
CA LYS A 205 4.75 5.60 17.59
C LYS A 205 3.37 5.99 17.07
N TRP A 206 3.36 6.86 16.07
CA TRP A 206 2.16 7.36 15.38
C TRP A 206 1.66 6.41 14.28
N TYR A 207 2.35 5.29 14.03
CA TYR A 207 2.05 4.38 12.93
C TYR A 207 0.94 3.40 13.33
N GLY A 208 -0.05 3.22 12.46
CA GLY A 208 -0.94 2.04 12.51
C GLY A 208 -2.38 2.25 13.01
N ASP A 209 -2.83 3.48 13.30
CA ASP A 209 -4.24 3.69 13.64
C ASP A 209 -5.11 3.90 12.39
N ALA A 210 -5.71 2.82 11.91
CA ALA A 210 -6.68 2.85 10.81
C ALA A 210 -8.00 3.54 11.20
N THR A 211 -8.34 3.60 12.49
CA THR A 211 -9.61 4.18 12.96
C THR A 211 -9.64 5.70 12.79
N LEU A 212 -8.47 6.34 12.89
CA LEU A 212 -8.27 7.78 12.69
C LEU A 212 -8.09 8.18 11.22
N GLY A 213 -8.11 7.22 10.31
CA GLY A 213 -7.91 7.43 8.88
C GLY A 213 -6.45 7.69 8.48
N LEU A 214 -5.47 7.48 9.35
CA LEU A 214 -4.06 7.83 9.08
C LEU A 214 -3.45 7.03 7.93
N THR A 215 -3.89 5.78 7.75
CA THR A 215 -3.47 4.90 6.64
C THR A 215 -4.07 5.33 5.28
N GLY A 216 -5.07 6.22 5.30
CA GLY A 216 -5.79 6.68 4.10
C GLY A 216 -6.82 5.68 3.58
N ILE A 217 -7.05 4.59 4.31
CA ILE A 217 -7.93 3.48 3.93
C ILE A 217 -8.54 2.84 5.17
N THR A 218 -9.68 2.15 5.03
CA THR A 218 -10.22 1.33 6.12
C THR A 218 -10.06 -0.15 5.82
N ASP A 219 -10.04 -0.93 6.90
CA ASP A 219 -10.14 -2.38 6.82
C ASP A 219 -11.58 -2.81 6.48
N ASN A 220 -11.73 -3.90 5.72
CA ASN A 220 -12.99 -4.63 5.62
C ASN A 220 -13.13 -5.66 6.75
N GLU A 221 -12.03 -6.21 7.26
CA GLU A 221 -12.04 -7.27 8.28
C GLU A 221 -12.50 -6.76 9.65
N LEU A 222 -12.20 -5.50 10.00
CA LEU A 222 -12.69 -4.87 11.23
C LEU A 222 -14.23 -4.78 11.30
N ILE A 223 -14.94 -4.88 10.17
CA ILE A 223 -16.40 -4.86 10.12
C ILE A 223 -16.98 -6.25 10.45
N HIS A 224 -16.21 -7.33 10.23
CA HIS A 224 -16.68 -8.71 10.23
C HIS A 224 -15.96 -9.63 11.23
N GLU A 225 -15.12 -9.13 12.14
CA GLU A 225 -14.35 -9.95 13.11
C GLU A 225 -15.21 -10.92 13.96
N ASN A 226 -16.53 -10.73 14.01
CA ASN A 226 -17.48 -11.61 14.70
C ASN A 226 -18.46 -12.34 13.78
N ASP A 227 -18.37 -12.18 12.46
CA ASP A 227 -19.30 -12.77 11.49
C ASP A 227 -18.74 -14.07 10.90
N ARG A 228 -18.99 -15.19 11.60
CA ARG A 228 -18.60 -16.53 11.10
C ARG A 228 -19.17 -16.85 9.71
N PHE A 229 -20.30 -16.26 9.33
CA PHE A 229 -20.88 -16.49 8.01
C PHE A 229 -20.13 -15.74 6.91
N PHE A 230 -19.45 -14.64 7.25
CA PHE A 230 -18.57 -13.93 6.34
C PHE A 230 -17.39 -14.82 5.92
N ASP A 231 -16.70 -15.41 6.90
CA ASP A 231 -15.56 -16.30 6.65
C ASP A 231 -15.93 -17.51 5.78
N GLU A 232 -17.04 -18.18 6.08
CA GLU A 232 -17.49 -19.35 5.31
C GLU A 232 -17.80 -19.02 3.84
N LYS A 233 -18.41 -17.85 3.56
CA LYS A 233 -18.68 -17.39 2.19
C LYS A 233 -17.38 -17.06 1.47
N PHE A 234 -16.47 -16.38 2.16
CA PHE A 234 -15.19 -15.98 1.63
C PHE A 234 -14.32 -17.19 1.25
N GLU A 235 -14.31 -18.24 2.09
CA GLU A 235 -13.61 -19.49 1.77
C GLU A 235 -14.18 -20.19 0.54
N ARG A 236 -15.49 -20.13 0.30
CA ARG A 236 -16.08 -20.71 -0.93
C ARG A 236 -15.65 -19.96 -2.17
N LEU A 237 -15.59 -18.63 -2.11
CA LEU A 237 -15.10 -17.80 -3.21
C LEU A 237 -13.62 -18.09 -3.50
N ARG A 238 -12.81 -18.43 -2.49
CA ARG A 238 -11.43 -18.90 -2.69
C ARG A 238 -11.33 -20.21 -3.46
N GLN A 239 -12.35 -21.07 -3.40
CA GLN A 239 -12.39 -22.33 -4.16
C GLN A 239 -12.77 -22.15 -5.63
N LEU A 240 -13.03 -20.94 -6.10
CA LEU A 240 -13.27 -20.70 -7.52
C LEU A 240 -12.05 -21.10 -8.37
N GLU A 241 -12.31 -21.58 -9.58
CA GLU A 241 -11.24 -21.74 -10.56
C GLU A 241 -10.79 -20.36 -11.06
N SER A 242 -9.54 -20.26 -11.51
CA SER A 242 -8.91 -18.99 -11.89
C SER A 242 -9.72 -18.21 -12.95
N GLU A 243 -10.24 -18.89 -13.97
CA GLU A 243 -11.05 -18.28 -15.03
C GLU A 243 -12.35 -17.67 -14.47
N ASP A 244 -12.98 -18.32 -13.49
CA ASP A 244 -14.22 -17.85 -12.88
C ASP A 244 -13.98 -16.64 -12.00
N ALA A 245 -12.87 -16.64 -11.24
CA ALA A 245 -12.48 -15.50 -10.42
C ALA A 245 -12.19 -14.26 -11.28
N LEU A 246 -11.51 -14.43 -12.41
CA LEU A 246 -11.21 -13.34 -13.35
C LEU A 246 -12.48 -12.83 -14.05
N ALA A 247 -13.35 -13.73 -14.51
CA ALA A 247 -14.63 -13.35 -15.10
C ALA A 247 -15.52 -12.60 -14.09
N LEU A 248 -15.57 -13.06 -12.85
CA LEU A 248 -16.31 -12.40 -11.77
C LEU A 248 -15.74 -11.00 -11.49
N LYS A 249 -14.42 -10.84 -11.48
CA LYS A 249 -13.77 -9.54 -11.34
C LYS A 249 -14.16 -8.56 -12.47
N GLU A 250 -14.21 -9.02 -13.72
CA GLU A 250 -14.63 -8.18 -14.85
C GLU A 250 -16.05 -7.64 -14.62
N VAL A 251 -16.97 -8.49 -14.19
CA VAL A 251 -18.36 -8.13 -13.91
C VAL A 251 -18.45 -7.14 -12.74
N VAL A 252 -17.77 -7.41 -11.62
CA VAL A 252 -17.73 -6.50 -10.46
C VAL A 252 -17.22 -5.11 -10.85
N ASN A 253 -16.13 -5.04 -11.61
CA ASN A 253 -15.55 -3.75 -12.03
C ASN A 253 -16.45 -3.01 -13.02
N LYS A 254 -17.08 -3.74 -13.96
CA LYS A 254 -17.99 -3.14 -14.95
C LYS A 254 -19.20 -2.48 -14.29
N HIS A 255 -19.70 -3.10 -13.23
CA HIS A 255 -20.87 -2.64 -12.47
C HIS A 255 -20.48 -1.97 -11.15
N ALA A 256 -19.27 -1.42 -11.05
CA ALA A 256 -18.80 -0.77 -9.84
C ALA A 256 -19.75 0.37 -9.42
N GLY A 257 -20.20 0.34 -8.16
CA GLY A 257 -21.18 1.29 -7.62
C GLY A 257 -22.64 0.81 -7.66
N ASP A 258 -22.96 -0.19 -8.48
CA ASP A 258 -24.31 -0.80 -8.55
C ASP A 258 -24.30 -2.33 -8.49
N PHE A 259 -23.11 -2.93 -8.35
CA PHE A 259 -22.91 -4.38 -8.34
C PHE A 259 -23.80 -5.09 -7.32
N GLN A 260 -23.95 -4.52 -6.13
CA GLN A 260 -24.81 -5.08 -5.09
C GLN A 260 -26.27 -5.19 -5.56
N ASN A 261 -26.81 -4.15 -6.22
CA ASN A 261 -28.17 -4.18 -6.74
C ASN A 261 -28.29 -5.14 -7.94
N PHE A 262 -27.28 -5.19 -8.81
CA PHE A 262 -27.21 -6.16 -9.91
C PHE A 262 -27.24 -7.59 -9.42
N TYR A 263 -26.37 -7.94 -8.48
CA TYR A 263 -26.30 -9.26 -7.87
C TYR A 263 -27.62 -9.61 -7.16
N ARG A 264 -28.12 -8.69 -6.31
CA ARG A 264 -29.38 -8.86 -5.57
C ARG A 264 -30.56 -9.15 -6.50
N THR A 265 -30.67 -8.38 -7.58
CA THR A 265 -31.72 -8.51 -8.58
C THR A 265 -31.64 -9.85 -9.31
N THR A 266 -30.44 -10.24 -9.73
CA THR A 266 -30.20 -11.55 -10.37
C THR A 266 -30.62 -12.70 -9.43
N PHE A 267 -30.22 -12.62 -8.16
CA PHE A 267 -30.58 -13.63 -7.16
C PHE A 267 -32.10 -13.69 -6.93
N TYR A 268 -32.74 -12.53 -6.72
CA TYR A 268 -34.17 -12.45 -6.46
C TYR A 268 -34.99 -13.04 -7.62
N LEU A 269 -34.71 -12.62 -8.85
CA LEU A 269 -35.48 -13.05 -10.01
C LEU A 269 -35.37 -14.57 -10.23
N LYS A 270 -34.18 -15.14 -10.15
CA LYS A 270 -33.99 -16.58 -10.41
C LYS A 270 -34.46 -17.48 -9.26
N TYR A 271 -34.10 -17.14 -8.03
CA TYR A 271 -34.20 -18.08 -6.89
C TYR A 271 -35.39 -17.80 -5.97
N ILE A 272 -35.93 -16.57 -5.97
CA ILE A 272 -37.09 -16.20 -5.15
C ILE A 272 -38.35 -16.18 -6.02
N ASP A 273 -38.33 -15.44 -7.13
CA ASP A 273 -39.46 -15.35 -8.06
C ASP A 273 -39.57 -16.60 -8.96
N GLY A 274 -38.53 -17.43 -8.98
CA GLY A 274 -38.49 -18.69 -9.71
C GLY A 274 -38.42 -18.51 -11.23
N GLU A 275 -37.97 -17.34 -11.70
CA GLU A 275 -37.79 -17.10 -13.13
C GLU A 275 -36.72 -18.02 -13.69
N LYS A 276 -36.98 -18.49 -14.91
CA LYS A 276 -35.98 -19.26 -15.64
C LYS A 276 -34.90 -18.33 -16.17
N ARG A 277 -33.68 -18.84 -16.33
CA ARG A 277 -32.53 -18.08 -16.85
C ARG A 277 -32.86 -17.34 -18.14
N GLU A 278 -33.65 -17.94 -19.05
CA GLU A 278 -34.02 -17.34 -20.33
C GLU A 278 -34.90 -16.08 -20.22
N GLN A 279 -35.45 -15.81 -19.02
CA GLN A 279 -36.28 -14.64 -18.73
C GLN A 279 -35.47 -13.47 -18.15
N LEU A 280 -34.23 -13.74 -17.70
CA LEU A 280 -33.30 -12.72 -17.22
C LEU A 280 -32.60 -12.07 -18.42
N THR A 281 -33.17 -10.97 -18.91
CA THR A 281 -32.63 -10.24 -20.07
C THR A 281 -32.05 -8.89 -19.65
N PRO A 282 -31.02 -8.36 -20.35
CA PRO A 282 -30.48 -7.02 -20.13
C PRO A 282 -31.55 -5.91 -20.05
N ALA A 283 -32.59 -5.98 -20.89
CA ALA A 283 -33.68 -5.00 -20.90
C ALA A 283 -34.40 -4.93 -19.54
N LYS A 284 -34.56 -6.08 -18.87
CA LYS A 284 -35.20 -6.14 -17.55
C LYS A 284 -34.36 -5.46 -16.46
N PHE A 285 -33.04 -5.62 -16.51
CA PHE A 285 -32.12 -4.92 -15.60
C PHE A 285 -32.13 -3.42 -15.84
N TYR A 286 -32.15 -3.00 -17.12
CA TYR A 286 -32.27 -1.60 -17.50
C TYR A 286 -33.57 -0.97 -16.97
N ASP A 287 -34.70 -1.67 -17.09
CA ASP A 287 -35.99 -1.20 -16.54
C ASP A 287 -35.96 -1.05 -15.00
N MET A 288 -35.03 -1.74 -14.33
CA MET A 288 -34.79 -1.66 -12.89
C MET A 288 -33.70 -0.64 -12.50
N GLY A 289 -33.18 0.11 -13.48
CA GLY A 289 -32.15 1.14 -13.28
C GLY A 289 -30.71 0.61 -13.22
N ILE A 290 -30.48 -0.63 -13.68
CA ILE A 290 -29.18 -1.28 -13.67
C ILE A 290 -28.67 -1.33 -15.12
N ASP A 291 -27.82 -0.36 -15.46
CA ASP A 291 -27.38 -0.13 -16.83
C ASP A 291 -26.28 -1.09 -17.28
N ASN A 292 -26.13 -1.22 -18.61
CA ASN A 292 -25.01 -1.93 -19.27
C ASN A 292 -24.87 -3.42 -18.93
N VAL A 293 -25.87 -4.06 -18.32
CA VAL A 293 -25.89 -5.51 -18.09
C VAL A 293 -25.92 -6.24 -19.43
N THR A 294 -25.14 -7.32 -19.54
CA THR A 294 -25.13 -8.20 -20.72
C THR A 294 -25.49 -9.63 -20.33
N ASP A 295 -25.91 -10.45 -21.30
CA ASP A 295 -26.19 -11.87 -21.05
C ASP A 295 -24.98 -12.60 -20.44
N LYS A 296 -23.77 -12.26 -20.90
CA LYS A 296 -22.51 -12.79 -20.34
C LYS A 296 -22.36 -12.45 -18.85
N ASP A 297 -22.71 -11.23 -18.43
CA ASP A 297 -22.60 -10.84 -17.03
C ASP A 297 -23.57 -11.66 -16.16
N ILE A 298 -24.81 -11.84 -16.64
CA ILE A 298 -25.84 -12.63 -15.96
C ILE A 298 -25.38 -14.09 -15.85
N ASP A 299 -24.84 -14.67 -16.92
CA ASP A 299 -24.32 -16.04 -16.94
C ASP A 299 -23.19 -16.25 -15.92
N ILE A 300 -22.28 -15.27 -15.81
CA ILE A 300 -21.18 -15.33 -14.84
C ILE A 300 -21.74 -15.32 -13.43
N ILE A 301 -22.63 -14.38 -13.09
CA ILE A 301 -23.22 -14.31 -11.73
C ILE A 301 -23.99 -15.57 -11.41
N ASP A 302 -24.76 -16.07 -12.35
CA ASP A 302 -25.54 -17.27 -12.16
C ASP A 302 -24.66 -18.50 -11.87
N LYS A 303 -23.60 -18.69 -12.67
CA LYS A 303 -22.59 -19.73 -12.47
C LYS A 303 -21.93 -19.63 -11.10
N ILE A 304 -21.62 -18.41 -10.62
CA ILE A 304 -20.98 -18.19 -9.33
C ILE A 304 -21.94 -18.54 -8.17
N ILE A 305 -23.22 -18.16 -8.25
CA ILE A 305 -24.23 -18.51 -7.26
C ILE A 305 -24.37 -20.04 -7.17
N GLU A 306 -24.50 -20.72 -8.31
CA GLU A 306 -24.62 -22.18 -8.37
C GLU A 306 -23.39 -22.89 -7.78
N LYS A 307 -22.18 -22.45 -8.12
CA LYS A 307 -20.94 -23.05 -7.63
C LYS A 307 -20.71 -22.83 -6.13
N CYS A 308 -21.10 -21.68 -5.60
CA CYS A 308 -20.87 -21.36 -4.20
C CYS A 308 -21.99 -21.86 -3.28
N GLY A 309 -23.18 -22.17 -3.82
CA GLY A 309 -24.26 -22.97 -3.20
C GLY A 309 -24.93 -22.41 -1.94
N SER A 310 -24.35 -21.41 -1.28
CA SER A 310 -24.90 -20.71 -0.10
C SER A 310 -24.81 -19.19 -0.20
N LEU A 311 -24.45 -18.67 -1.38
CA LEU A 311 -24.54 -17.24 -1.58
C LEU A 311 -26.02 -16.89 -1.65
N ASN A 312 -26.43 -15.90 -0.87
CA ASN A 312 -27.80 -15.42 -0.76
C ASN A 312 -27.94 -14.04 -1.38
N MET A 313 -29.17 -13.53 -1.44
CA MET A 313 -29.53 -12.22 -1.97
C MET A 313 -28.68 -11.04 -1.46
N GLY A 314 -28.16 -11.13 -0.22
CA GLY A 314 -27.35 -10.07 0.41
C GLY A 314 -25.83 -10.21 0.22
N ASP A 315 -25.35 -11.25 -0.47
CA ASP A 315 -23.92 -11.59 -0.47
C ASP A 315 -23.09 -10.87 -1.55
N GLY A 316 -23.71 -9.92 -2.26
CA GLY A 316 -23.02 -9.07 -3.24
C GLY A 316 -21.84 -8.32 -2.62
N ASP A 317 -21.98 -7.84 -1.39
CA ASP A 317 -20.92 -7.13 -0.66
C ASP A 317 -19.74 -8.07 -0.37
N THR A 318 -19.99 -9.31 0.04
CA THR A 318 -18.94 -10.30 0.28
C THR A 318 -18.19 -10.66 -1.01
N ILE A 319 -18.89 -10.75 -2.14
CA ILE A 319 -18.27 -11.00 -3.45
C ILE A 319 -17.38 -9.83 -3.86
N GLU A 320 -17.90 -8.61 -3.76
CA GLU A 320 -17.12 -7.41 -4.08
C GLU A 320 -15.89 -7.31 -3.19
N GLU A 321 -16.06 -7.58 -1.89
CA GLU A 321 -14.95 -7.61 -0.93
C GLU A 321 -13.93 -8.68 -1.28
N PHE A 322 -14.35 -9.89 -1.62
CA PHE A 322 -13.46 -10.95 -2.09
C PHE A 322 -12.66 -10.49 -3.31
N ILE A 323 -13.29 -9.92 -4.34
CA ILE A 323 -12.57 -9.43 -5.53
C ILE A 323 -11.60 -8.30 -5.19
N GLN A 324 -11.97 -7.41 -4.27
CA GLN A 324 -11.10 -6.31 -3.82
C GLN A 324 -9.90 -6.81 -3.00
N SER A 325 -10.08 -7.88 -2.22
CA SER A 325 -9.13 -8.32 -1.18
C SER A 325 -8.28 -9.53 -1.57
N ALA A 326 -8.85 -10.49 -2.31
CA ALA A 326 -8.19 -11.74 -2.70
C ALA A 326 -7.04 -11.55 -3.69
N GLY A 327 -6.89 -10.35 -4.26
CA GLY A 327 -5.68 -9.91 -4.99
C GLY A 327 -4.64 -9.18 -4.14
N GLY A 328 -4.75 -9.19 -2.80
CA GLY A 328 -3.79 -8.54 -1.90
C GLY A 328 -4.01 -7.04 -1.69
N PHE A 329 -5.23 -6.51 -1.85
CA PHE A 329 -5.49 -5.08 -1.65
C PHE A 329 -6.71 -4.86 -0.75
N LEU A 330 -6.67 -5.32 0.50
CA LEU A 330 -7.67 -4.88 1.49
C LEU A 330 -7.46 -3.40 1.78
N ALA A 331 -8.16 -2.55 1.05
CA ALA A 331 -8.12 -1.12 1.24
C ALA A 331 -9.32 -0.47 0.55
N ARG A 332 -10.39 -0.21 1.30
CA ARG A 332 -11.41 0.72 0.83
C ARG A 332 -10.94 2.16 1.09
N PRO A 333 -11.32 3.13 0.25
CA PRO A 333 -11.21 4.53 0.64
C PRO A 333 -11.88 4.76 1.99
N LEU A 334 -11.37 5.72 2.75
CA LEU A 334 -12.00 6.15 4.01
C LEU A 334 -13.46 6.52 3.75
N LYS A 335 -14.39 5.99 4.55
CA LYS A 335 -15.84 6.18 4.38
C LYS A 335 -16.31 7.52 4.94
N GLU A 336 -15.80 7.89 6.11
CA GLU A 336 -16.22 9.09 6.82
C GLU A 336 -15.45 10.34 6.35
N ASP A 337 -16.14 11.49 6.25
CA ASP A 337 -15.51 12.77 5.89
C ASP A 337 -14.41 13.16 6.87
N TRP A 338 -14.65 13.01 8.17
CA TRP A 338 -13.69 13.39 9.20
C TRP A 338 -12.41 12.54 9.12
N GLN A 339 -12.50 11.25 8.76
CA GLN A 339 -11.32 10.40 8.53
C GLN A 339 -10.52 10.89 7.32
N ARG A 340 -11.21 11.27 6.24
CA ARG A 340 -10.57 11.83 5.04
C ARG A 340 -9.87 13.15 5.35
N ASP A 341 -10.51 14.01 6.11
CA ASP A 341 -9.94 15.29 6.55
C ASP A 341 -8.73 15.10 7.45
N ASN A 342 -8.81 14.17 8.42
CA ASN A 342 -7.69 13.79 9.26
C ASN A 342 -6.51 13.26 8.42
N ASN A 343 -6.78 12.37 7.46
CA ASN A 343 -5.75 11.86 6.55
C ASN A 343 -5.08 12.96 5.74
N ALA A 344 -5.87 13.92 5.23
CA ALA A 344 -5.37 15.03 4.44
C ALA A 344 -4.44 15.94 5.26
N ARG A 345 -4.86 16.32 6.47
CA ARG A 345 -4.05 17.13 7.42
C ARG A 345 -2.76 16.41 7.80
N TYR A 346 -2.88 15.12 8.09
CA TYR A 346 -1.76 14.26 8.44
C TYR A 346 -0.73 14.14 7.30
N ARG A 347 -1.19 13.87 6.07
CA ARG A 347 -0.31 13.82 4.88
C ARG A 347 0.33 15.17 4.58
N HIS A 348 -0.41 16.27 4.79
CA HIS A 348 0.13 17.61 4.64
C HIS A 348 1.34 17.83 5.56
N LEU A 349 1.19 17.53 6.85
CA LEU A 349 2.28 17.66 7.82
C LEU A 349 3.49 16.78 7.48
N LEU A 350 3.28 15.51 7.10
CA LEU A 350 4.36 14.62 6.66
C LEU A 350 5.13 15.20 5.47
N LYS A 351 4.42 15.78 4.50
CA LYS A 351 5.04 16.44 3.34
C LYS A 351 5.87 17.65 3.76
N SER A 352 5.38 18.45 4.71
CA SER A 352 6.10 19.62 5.22
C SER A 352 7.37 19.22 5.96
N ILE A 353 7.35 18.14 6.75
CA ILE A 353 8.55 17.56 7.39
C ILE A 353 9.58 17.15 6.35
N ILE A 354 9.16 16.44 5.30
CA ILE A 354 10.07 15.97 4.24
C ILE A 354 10.70 17.15 3.50
N ARG A 355 9.93 18.20 3.20
CA ARG A 355 10.43 19.42 2.57
C ARG A 355 11.43 20.15 3.45
N ALA A 356 11.12 20.31 4.72
CA ALA A 356 12.02 20.90 5.69
C ALA A 356 13.32 20.10 5.81
N TYR A 357 13.23 18.76 5.81
CA TYR A 357 14.38 17.86 5.78
C TYR A 357 15.26 18.09 4.54
N VAL A 358 14.70 18.01 3.33
CA VAL A 358 15.46 18.22 2.09
C VAL A 358 16.08 19.62 2.02
N LEU A 359 15.34 20.66 2.41
CA LEU A 359 15.84 22.04 2.46
C LEU A 359 17.03 22.16 3.41
N ARG A 360 16.90 21.63 4.62
CA ARG A 360 17.94 21.69 5.64
C ARG A 360 19.20 20.93 5.21
N THR A 361 19.07 19.75 4.57
CA THR A 361 20.20 19.01 3.99
C THR A 361 20.91 19.81 2.90
N ASN A 362 20.15 20.47 2.01
CA ASN A 362 20.75 21.29 0.95
C ASN A 362 21.48 22.52 1.50
N MET A 363 20.97 23.13 2.57
CA MET A 363 21.65 24.24 3.25
C MET A 363 23.02 23.82 3.81
N GLU A 364 23.16 22.59 4.34
CA GLU A 364 24.45 22.07 4.82
C GLU A 364 25.44 21.85 3.68
N ARG A 365 24.98 21.29 2.56
CA ARG A 365 25.85 21.05 1.40
C ARG A 365 26.38 22.37 0.83
N ASN A 366 25.53 23.40 0.79
CA ASN A 366 25.91 24.71 0.26
C ASN A 366 26.74 25.55 1.25
N SER A 367 26.65 25.32 2.56
CA SER A 367 27.50 26.01 3.54
C SER A 367 28.91 25.42 3.63
N VAL A 368 29.08 24.14 3.27
CA VAL A 368 30.38 23.45 3.21
C VAL A 368 31.12 23.75 1.90
N ASN A 369 30.40 23.98 0.80
CA ASN A 369 30.98 24.48 -0.43
C ASN A 369 31.21 25.99 -0.30
N GLU A 370 32.43 26.37 0.07
CA GLU A 370 32.89 27.77 0.11
C GLU A 370 32.30 28.57 -1.06
N ILE A 371 31.70 29.72 -0.71
CA ILE A 371 31.37 30.78 -1.66
C ILE A 371 32.62 30.98 -2.54
N PRO A 372 32.55 30.79 -3.87
CA PRO A 372 33.68 31.12 -4.71
C PRO A 372 34.07 32.57 -4.43
N GLU A 373 35.33 32.81 -4.03
CA GLU A 373 35.87 34.16 -3.75
C GLU A 373 35.68 35.16 -4.92
N SER A 374 35.18 34.71 -6.06
CA SER A 374 34.87 35.49 -7.25
C SER A 374 33.48 36.15 -7.29
N VAL A 375 32.70 36.16 -6.20
CA VAL A 375 31.46 36.98 -6.12
C VAL A 375 31.59 38.03 -5.01
N THR A 376 32.66 38.83 -5.08
CA THR A 376 32.78 40.07 -4.29
C THR A 376 32.78 41.33 -5.14
N GLU A 377 32.43 41.26 -6.41
CA GLU A 377 32.16 42.45 -7.23
C GLU A 377 31.07 42.12 -8.27
N ILE A 378 29.85 42.61 -8.05
CA ILE A 378 29.00 43.36 -9.01
C ILE A 378 27.68 43.68 -8.29
N VAL A 379 27.61 44.95 -7.85
CA VAL A 379 26.48 45.85 -7.50
C VAL A 379 25.52 45.43 -6.39
#